data_AF-A0A9W7CZJ3-F1
#
_entry.id   AF-A0A9W7CZJ3-F1
#
_cell.length_a   1.000
_cell.length_b   1.000
_cell.length_c   1.000
_cell.angle_alpha   90.00
_cell.angle_beta   90.00
_cell.angle_gamma   90.00
#
_symmetry.space_group_name_H-M   'P 1'
#
loop_
_entity.id
_entity.type
_entity.pdbx_description
1 polymer ?
#
loop_
_entity_poly.entity_id
_entity_poly.type
_entity_poly.pdbx_seq_one_letter_code
_entity_poly.pdbx_strand_id
1 'polypeptide(L)'
;MLQSLSIQPMVPVTGGDPSNHSRPEPVADIVTSPDSHKGIKATVHVYFRQSGDQAQPLQERTPDYSYRCTFAELKKLRSQVQSCVGRGGHCAQCKRVATYMAYCWERPRLLAPSWQGGMTLQMEPLTSFLNQLLCFAAQLGAEDHPEFAAIVARFMQPRDDV
;
A
#
# COMPACT_ATOMS: atom_id res chain seq x y z
N MET A 1 31.31 -14.86 -17.22
CA MET A 1 30.74 -15.16 -15.89
C MET A 1 29.92 -13.97 -15.48
N LEU A 2 28.59 -14.08 -15.43
CA LEU A 2 27.69 -12.98 -15.08
C LEU A 2 27.62 -12.84 -13.56
N GLN A 3 28.09 -11.72 -13.02
CA GLN A 3 28.02 -11.40 -11.60
C GLN A 3 26.56 -11.21 -11.19
N SER A 4 26.10 -12.05 -10.26
CA SER A 4 24.76 -11.99 -9.69
C SER A 4 24.63 -10.73 -8.82
N LEU A 5 23.75 -9.81 -9.22
CA LEU A 5 23.33 -8.69 -8.39
C LEU A 5 22.38 -9.22 -7.30
N SER A 6 22.95 -9.60 -6.16
CA SER A 6 22.18 -9.96 -4.97
C SER A 6 21.51 -8.71 -4.40
N ILE A 7 20.19 -8.62 -4.55
CA ILE A 7 19.39 -7.60 -3.85
C ILE A 7 19.32 -8.07 -2.39
N GLN A 8 20.09 -7.43 -1.52
CA GLN A 8 19.98 -7.69 -0.08
C GLN A 8 18.60 -7.23 0.42
N PRO A 9 17.92 -8.02 1.28
CA PRO A 9 16.74 -7.55 1.97
C PRO A 9 17.11 -6.35 2.85
N MET A 10 16.38 -5.25 2.71
CA MET A 10 16.58 -4.06 3.53
C MET A 10 16.32 -4.43 4.99
N VAL A 11 17.38 -4.40 5.81
CA VAL A 11 17.28 -4.48 7.27
C VAL A 11 16.51 -3.24 7.75
N PRO A 12 15.57 -3.35 8.71
CA PRO A 12 15.00 -2.18 9.35
C PRO A 12 16.16 -1.39 9.98
N VAL A 13 16.28 -0.12 9.61
CA VAL A 13 17.33 0.75 10.16
C VAL A 13 17.01 1.01 11.64
N THR A 14 17.56 0.17 12.52
CA THR A 14 17.65 0.44 13.95
C THR A 14 18.98 1.15 14.20
N GLY A 15 18.95 2.47 14.33
CA GLY A 15 20.10 3.23 14.83
C GLY A 15 20.08 4.71 14.47
N GLY A 16 19.80 5.57 15.47
CA GLY A 16 20.11 7.00 15.44
C GLY A 16 19.14 7.91 16.23
N ASP A 17 19.50 8.22 17.48
CA ASP A 17 19.04 9.26 18.45
C ASP A 17 17.53 9.45 18.78
N PRO A 18 17.12 9.44 20.07
CA PRO A 18 15.73 9.32 20.54
C PRO A 18 14.99 10.65 20.77
N SER A 19 15.44 11.76 20.17
CA SER A 19 14.83 13.08 20.40
C SER A 19 13.96 13.52 19.21
N ASN A 20 12.70 13.09 19.24
CA ASN A 20 11.54 13.81 18.69
C ASN A 20 11.60 14.29 17.22
N HIS A 21 11.94 13.37 16.31
CA HIS A 21 11.45 13.45 14.93
C HIS A 21 10.54 12.27 14.68
N SER A 22 9.33 12.32 15.25
CA SER A 22 8.28 11.34 14.97
C SER A 22 8.04 11.34 13.47
N ARG A 23 8.63 10.36 12.77
CA ARG A 23 8.36 10.14 11.36
C ARG A 23 6.84 10.01 11.25
N PRO A 24 6.18 10.73 10.32
CA PRO A 24 4.75 10.63 10.17
C PRO A 24 4.36 9.16 10.00
N GLU A 25 3.62 8.62 10.96
CA GLU A 25 3.12 7.26 10.90
C GLU A 25 1.84 7.22 10.08
N PRO A 26 1.56 6.12 9.36
CA PRO A 26 0.26 5.96 8.74
C PRO A 26 -0.84 5.96 9.81
N VAL A 27 -1.96 6.61 9.51
CA VAL A 27 -3.11 6.70 10.42
C VAL A 27 -3.93 5.40 10.49
N ALA A 28 -3.62 4.42 9.64
CA ALA A 28 -4.34 3.17 9.53
C ALA A 28 -3.41 2.02 9.17
N ASP A 29 -3.84 0.81 9.52
CA ASP A 29 -3.29 -0.46 9.08
C ASP A 29 -4.29 -1.15 8.14
N ILE A 30 -3.75 -1.86 7.15
CA ILE A 30 -4.54 -2.58 6.14
C ILE A 30 -4.34 -4.08 6.29
N VAL A 31 -5.44 -4.84 6.18
CA VAL A 31 -5.42 -6.29 6.02
C VAL A 31 -6.28 -6.64 4.81
N THR A 32 -5.81 -7.55 3.95
CA THR A 32 -6.61 -8.00 2.80
C THR A 32 -7.02 -9.46 2.92
N SER A 33 -8.27 -9.76 2.57
CA SER A 33 -8.81 -11.12 2.50
C SER A 33 -9.36 -11.43 1.10
N PRO A 34 -9.38 -12.71 0.69
CA PRO A 34 -9.95 -13.08 -0.60
C PRO A 34 -11.47 -12.83 -0.60
N ASP A 35 -11.99 -12.20 -1.65
CA ASP A 35 -13.44 -12.07 -1.83
C ASP A 35 -14.01 -13.42 -2.29
N SER A 36 -15.10 -13.86 -1.68
CA SER A 36 -15.69 -15.19 -1.92
C SER A 36 -16.34 -15.32 -3.31
N HIS A 37 -16.54 -14.21 -4.02
CA HIS A 37 -17.10 -14.21 -5.37
C HIS A 37 -15.99 -14.41 -6.42
N LYS A 38 -16.32 -15.17 -7.48
CA LYS A 38 -15.39 -15.47 -8.59
C LYS A 38 -14.72 -14.19 -9.12
N GLY A 39 -13.38 -14.18 -9.17
CA GLY A 39 -12.60 -13.16 -9.87
C GLY A 39 -11.30 -12.72 -9.16
N ILE A 40 -10.62 -11.74 -9.75
CA ILE A 40 -9.41 -11.11 -9.21
C ILE A 40 -9.82 -9.96 -8.27
N LYS A 41 -10.39 -10.32 -7.11
CA LYS A 41 -10.94 -9.40 -6.12
C LYS A 41 -10.37 -9.68 -4.73
N ALA A 42 -10.23 -8.63 -3.93
CA ALA A 42 -9.85 -8.68 -2.53
C ALA A 42 -10.80 -7.78 -1.73
N THR A 43 -11.10 -8.18 -0.50
CA THR A 43 -11.69 -7.29 0.49
C THR A 43 -10.57 -6.63 1.25
N VAL A 44 -10.56 -5.30 1.27
CA VAL A 44 -9.61 -4.48 2.01
C VAL A 44 -10.26 -4.08 3.32
N HIS A 45 -9.66 -4.48 4.43
CA HIS A 45 -10.07 -4.13 5.78
C HIS A 45 -9.17 -3.02 6.30
N VAL A 46 -9.77 -1.91 6.73
CA VAL A 46 -9.05 -0.75 7.22
C VAL A 46 -9.25 -0.62 8.73
N TYR A 47 -8.15 -0.47 9.46
CA TYR A 47 -8.12 -0.30 10.90
C TYR A 47 -7.41 1.01 11.22
N PHE A 48 -8.13 2.01 11.72
CA PHE A 48 -7.50 3.24 12.20
C PHE A 48 -6.64 2.92 13.43
N ARG A 49 -5.43 3.48 13.44
CA ARG A 49 -4.53 3.34 14.58
C ARG A 49 -5.10 4.10 15.76
N GLN A 50 -5.21 3.40 16.89
CA GLN A 50 -5.62 4.00 18.15
C GLN A 50 -4.37 4.57 18.83
N SER A 51 -4.45 5.81 19.31
CA SER A 51 -3.40 6.43 20.11
C SER A 51 -3.61 6.11 21.59
N GLY A 52 -2.67 5.39 22.23
CA GLY A 52 -2.62 5.16 23.68
C GLY A 52 -2.43 3.71 24.12
N ASP A 53 -2.33 3.49 25.44
CA ASP A 53 -2.06 2.19 26.09
C ASP A 53 -3.18 1.13 25.94
N GLN A 54 -4.28 1.44 25.24
CA GLN A 54 -5.41 0.54 25.00
C GLN A 54 -5.48 0.01 23.56
N ALA A 55 -4.36 0.03 22.83
CA ALA A 55 -4.32 -0.54 21.49
C ALA A 55 -4.57 -2.06 21.54
N GLN A 56 -5.78 -2.48 21.16
CA GLN A 56 -6.11 -3.89 21.00
C GLN A 56 -5.36 -4.48 19.79
N PRO A 57 -4.93 -5.75 19.86
CA PRO A 57 -4.30 -6.41 18.72
C PRO A 57 -5.27 -6.47 17.53
N LEU A 58 -4.75 -6.24 16.32
CA LEU A 58 -5.52 -6.22 15.06
C LEU A 58 -6.40 -7.47 14.86
N GLN A 59 -5.98 -8.62 15.37
CA GLN A 59 -6.71 -9.89 15.28
C GLN A 59 -8.02 -9.91 16.07
N GLU A 60 -8.12 -9.09 17.13
CA GLU A 60 -9.30 -9.00 18.00
C GLU A 60 -10.21 -7.81 17.63
N ARG A 61 -9.73 -6.94 16.74
CA ARG A 61 -10.46 -5.74 16.32
C ARG A 61 -11.39 -6.05 15.15
N THR A 62 -12.55 -5.38 15.15
CA THR A 62 -13.35 -5.23 13.94
C THR A 62 -12.77 -4.10 13.09
N PRO A 63 -12.77 -4.24 11.75
CA PRO A 63 -12.30 -3.17 10.87
C PRO A 63 -13.22 -1.96 10.97
N ASP A 64 -12.66 -0.75 10.97
CA ASP A 64 -13.42 0.50 10.97
C ASP A 64 -14.30 0.60 9.72
N TYR A 65 -13.80 0.11 8.58
CA TYR A 65 -14.61 -0.16 7.40
C TYR A 65 -13.90 -1.19 6.50
N SER A 66 -14.66 -1.72 5.54
CA SER A 66 -14.12 -2.61 4.52
C SER A 66 -14.68 -2.23 3.16
N TYR A 67 -13.90 -2.46 2.11
CA TYR A 67 -14.36 -2.25 0.74
C TYR A 67 -13.76 -3.29 -0.20
N ARG A 68 -14.47 -3.57 -1.29
CA ARG A 68 -13.98 -4.46 -2.34
C ARG A 68 -13.01 -3.71 -3.25
N CYS A 69 -11.90 -4.37 -3.54
CA CYS A 69 -10.87 -3.90 -4.46
C CYS A 69 -10.65 -4.94 -5.56
N THR A 70 -10.69 -4.49 -6.80
CA THR A 70 -10.39 -5.28 -8.00
C THR A 70 -8.97 -4.99 -8.50
N PHE A 71 -8.40 -5.92 -9.27
CA PHE A 71 -7.13 -5.66 -9.94
C PHE A 71 -7.19 -4.51 -10.97
N ALA A 72 -8.37 -4.23 -11.55
CA ALA A 72 -8.55 -3.09 -12.44
C ALA A 72 -8.36 -1.76 -11.69
N GLU A 73 -8.83 -1.67 -10.45
CA GLU A 73 -8.67 -0.49 -9.61
C GLU A 73 -7.23 -0.32 -9.13
N LEU A 74 -6.54 -1.40 -8.79
CA LEU A 74 -5.10 -1.36 -8.49
C LEU A 74 -4.30 -0.85 -9.70
N LYS A 75 -4.64 -1.29 -10.92
CA LYS A 75 -4.04 -0.79 -12.15
C LYS A 75 -4.34 0.70 -12.37
N LYS A 76 -5.57 1.14 -12.08
CA LYS A 76 -5.97 2.55 -12.16
C LYS A 76 -5.18 3.40 -11.17
N LEU A 77 -5.05 2.95 -9.91
CA LEU A 77 -4.23 3.60 -8.88
C LEU A 77 -2.79 3.77 -9.34
N ARG A 78 -2.15 2.71 -9.86
CA ARG A 78 -0.80 2.78 -10.43
C ARG A 78 -0.71 3.81 -11.54
N SER A 79 -1.63 3.78 -12.50
CA SER A 79 -1.64 4.71 -13.63
C SER A 79 -1.78 6.17 -13.19
N GLN A 80 -2.62 6.44 -12.18
CA GLN A 80 -2.80 7.78 -11.63
C GLN A 80 -1.52 8.30 -10.97
N VAL A 81 -0.87 7.49 -10.13
CA VAL A 81 0.40 7.87 -9.50
C VAL A 81 1.50 8.07 -10.53
N GLN A 82 1.61 7.18 -11.52
CA GLN A 82 2.61 7.31 -12.59
C GLN A 82 2.38 8.57 -13.44
N SER A 83 1.13 8.90 -13.74
CA SER A 83 0.79 10.11 -14.50
C SER A 83 1.07 11.38 -13.70
N CYS A 84 0.76 11.40 -12.40
CA CYS A 84 1.10 12.50 -11.49
C CYS A 84 2.61 12.75 -11.54
N VAL A 85 3.43 11.74 -11.19
CA VAL A 85 4.89 11.90 -11.11
C VAL A 85 5.55 12.15 -12.47
N GLY A 86 4.97 11.65 -13.57
CA GLY A 86 5.51 11.77 -14.92
C GLY A 86 5.47 13.17 -15.53
N ARG A 87 4.68 14.10 -14.98
CA ARG A 87 4.57 15.49 -15.49
C ARG A 87 5.75 16.39 -15.13
N GLY A 88 6.74 15.89 -14.38
CA GLY A 88 7.87 16.67 -13.88
C GLY A 88 7.54 17.45 -12.61
N GLY A 89 8.55 18.06 -11.97
CA GLY A 89 8.33 18.90 -10.78
C GLY A 89 8.15 18.17 -9.43
N HIS A 90 8.19 16.84 -9.41
CA HIS A 90 8.04 16.06 -8.17
C HIS A 90 9.37 15.73 -7.46
N CYS A 91 9.32 15.66 -6.12
CA CYS A 91 10.47 15.36 -5.28
C CYS A 91 10.94 13.90 -5.43
N ALA A 92 12.13 13.60 -4.89
CA ALA A 92 12.70 12.25 -4.91
C ALA A 92 11.78 11.20 -4.24
N GLN A 93 11.02 11.61 -3.22
CA GLN A 93 10.10 10.73 -2.50
C GLN A 93 8.89 10.36 -3.36
N CYS A 94 8.25 11.30 -4.07
CA CYS A 94 7.19 10.98 -5.03
C CYS A 94 7.66 9.99 -6.12
N LYS A 95 8.88 10.20 -6.64
CA LYS A 95 9.50 9.28 -7.61
C LYS A 95 9.70 7.89 -7.03
N ARG A 96 10.17 7.80 -5.78
CA ARG A 96 10.31 6.53 -5.06
C ARG A 96 8.99 5.77 -4.97
N VAL A 97 7.86 6.44 -4.72
CA VAL A 97 6.56 5.77 -4.69
C VAL A 97 6.16 5.23 -6.06
N ALA A 98 6.32 6.02 -7.12
CA ALA A 98 6.01 5.57 -8.47
C ALA A 98 6.87 4.36 -8.89
N THR A 99 8.16 4.36 -8.52
CA THR A 99 9.06 3.22 -8.73
C THR A 99 8.63 2.00 -7.91
N TYR A 100 8.28 2.18 -6.64
CA TYR A 100 7.77 1.09 -5.80
C TYR A 100 6.51 0.45 -6.37
N MET A 101 5.55 1.27 -6.83
CA MET A 101 4.34 0.77 -7.49
C MET A 101 4.64 -0.02 -8.77
N ALA A 102 5.60 0.42 -9.58
CA ALA A 102 6.02 -0.35 -10.75
C ALA A 102 6.65 -1.69 -10.33
N TYR A 103 7.53 -1.65 -9.32
CA TYR A 103 8.22 -2.82 -8.80
C TYR A 103 7.26 -3.88 -8.27
N CYS A 104 6.24 -3.54 -7.48
CA CYS A 104 5.27 -4.50 -6.92
C CYS A 104 4.42 -5.22 -7.99
N TRP A 105 4.38 -4.74 -9.23
CA TRP A 105 3.74 -5.49 -10.32
C TRP A 105 4.65 -6.56 -10.90
N GLU A 106 5.96 -6.41 -10.72
CA GLU A 106 6.99 -7.33 -11.19
C GLU A 106 7.44 -8.29 -10.07
N ARG A 107 7.69 -7.76 -8.85
CA ARG A 107 8.19 -8.47 -7.66
C ARG A 107 7.86 -7.71 -6.33
N PRO A 108 7.41 -8.39 -5.26
CA PRO A 108 6.62 -9.62 -5.31
C PRO A 108 5.39 -9.37 -6.18
N ARG A 109 4.99 -10.36 -7.00
CA ARG A 109 3.86 -10.16 -7.93
C ARG A 109 2.55 -10.08 -7.15
N LEU A 110 1.77 -9.03 -7.37
CA LEU A 110 0.40 -8.95 -6.85
C LEU A 110 -0.52 -10.05 -7.39
N LEU A 111 -0.19 -10.63 -8.55
CA LEU A 111 -0.95 -11.72 -9.16
C LEU A 111 -0.17 -13.03 -9.15
N ALA A 112 -0.88 -14.12 -8.93
CA ALA A 112 -0.42 -15.49 -9.14
C ALA A 112 -1.36 -16.23 -10.10
N PRO A 113 -0.86 -17.18 -10.90
CA PRO A 113 -1.73 -18.12 -11.60
C PRO A 113 -2.52 -18.96 -10.58
N SER A 114 -3.79 -19.21 -10.89
CA SER A 114 -4.68 -20.06 -10.11
C SER A 114 -4.79 -21.44 -10.76
N TRP A 115 -5.06 -22.46 -9.95
CA TRP A 115 -5.24 -23.83 -10.45
C TRP A 115 -6.40 -23.98 -11.44
N GLN A 116 -7.38 -23.05 -11.41
CA GLN A 116 -8.57 -23.04 -12.25
C GLN A 116 -8.35 -22.39 -13.63
N GLY A 117 -7.11 -22.09 -14.02
CA GLY A 117 -6.78 -21.50 -15.32
C GLY A 117 -6.96 -19.98 -15.41
N GLY A 118 -7.06 -19.28 -14.28
CA GLY A 118 -7.11 -17.81 -14.20
C GLY A 118 -5.97 -17.20 -13.37
N MET A 119 -6.06 -15.90 -13.06
CA MET A 119 -5.18 -15.22 -12.11
C MET A 119 -5.90 -15.00 -10.77
N THR A 120 -5.16 -14.91 -9.67
CA THR A 120 -5.66 -14.51 -8.35
C THR A 120 -4.76 -13.44 -7.73
N LEU A 121 -5.32 -12.61 -6.86
CA LEU A 121 -4.52 -11.67 -6.06
C LEU A 121 -3.79 -12.43 -4.95
N GLN A 122 -2.52 -12.09 -4.74
CA GLN A 122 -1.77 -12.56 -3.58
C GLN A 122 -2.03 -11.62 -2.41
N MET A 123 -2.69 -12.11 -1.36
CA MET A 123 -3.15 -11.27 -0.23
C MET A 123 -2.00 -10.65 0.56
N GLU A 124 -0.96 -11.42 0.87
CA GLU A 124 0.19 -10.91 1.65
C GLU A 124 0.98 -9.82 0.89
N PRO A 125 1.36 -10.02 -0.40
CA PRO A 125 1.91 -8.95 -1.22
C PRO A 125 1.00 -7.72 -1.33
N LEU A 126 -0.32 -7.93 -1.48
CA LEU A 126 -1.29 -6.83 -1.58
C LEU A 126 -1.39 -6.04 -0.27
N THR A 127 -1.47 -6.73 0.87
CA THR A 127 -1.46 -6.13 2.20
C THR A 127 -0.19 -5.30 2.41
N SER A 128 0.97 -5.88 2.11
CA SER A 128 2.26 -5.18 2.24
C SER A 128 2.34 -3.95 1.36
N PHE A 129 1.87 -4.06 0.11
CA PHE A 129 1.81 -2.97 -0.85
C PHE A 129 0.95 -1.80 -0.34
N LEU A 130 -0.27 -2.08 0.12
CA LEU A 130 -1.20 -1.05 0.59
C LEU A 130 -0.70 -0.34 1.86
N ASN A 131 -0.15 -1.08 2.83
CA ASN A 131 0.46 -0.49 4.02
C ASN A 131 1.67 0.38 3.66
N GLN A 132 2.54 -0.08 2.75
CA GLN A 132 3.69 0.71 2.32
C GLN A 132 3.28 2.01 1.60
N LEU A 133 2.19 1.98 0.83
CA LEU A 133 1.61 3.20 0.23
C LEU A 133 1.09 4.18 1.27
N LEU A 134 0.43 3.71 2.34
CA LEU A 134 0.01 4.56 3.45
C LEU A 134 1.22 5.20 4.16
N CYS A 135 2.28 4.42 4.40
CA CYS A 135 3.53 4.94 4.96
C CYS A 135 4.13 6.04 4.07
N PHE A 136 4.08 5.88 2.74
CA PHE A 136 4.55 6.91 1.83
C PHE A 136 3.66 8.16 1.85
N ALA A 137 2.34 8.00 1.88
CA ALA A 137 1.40 9.12 1.96
C ALA A 137 1.60 9.92 3.25
N ALA A 138 1.80 9.25 4.39
CA ALA A 138 2.11 9.90 5.66
C ALA A 138 3.42 10.70 5.58
N GLN A 139 4.48 10.12 5.00
CA GLN A 139 5.79 10.78 4.87
C GLN A 139 5.80 11.97 3.91
N LEU A 140 4.99 11.91 2.86
CA LEU A 140 4.87 12.99 1.89
C LEU A 140 4.08 14.16 2.47
N GLY A 141 3.10 13.89 3.35
CA GLY A 141 2.23 14.94 3.88
C GLY A 141 1.24 15.47 2.84
N ALA A 142 0.04 15.83 3.28
CA ALA A 142 -1.01 16.33 2.39
C ALA A 142 -0.72 17.74 1.86
N GLU A 143 -0.02 18.55 2.64
CA GLU A 143 0.29 19.96 2.31
C GLU A 143 1.37 20.07 1.24
N ASP A 144 2.44 19.30 1.35
CA ASP A 144 3.59 19.38 0.42
C ASP A 144 3.32 18.64 -0.90
N HIS A 145 2.46 17.61 -0.86
CA HIS A 145 2.22 16.72 -1.98
C HIS A 145 0.72 16.41 -2.18
N PRO A 146 -0.12 17.44 -2.39
CA PRO A 146 -1.58 17.32 -2.35
C PRO A 146 -2.14 16.39 -3.43
N GLU A 147 -1.57 16.39 -4.64
CA GLU A 147 -2.05 15.51 -5.72
C GLU A 147 -1.81 14.03 -5.40
N PHE A 148 -0.62 13.70 -4.88
CA PHE A 148 -0.30 12.32 -4.48
C PHE A 148 -1.16 11.87 -3.29
N ALA A 149 -1.25 12.72 -2.26
CA ALA A 149 -2.08 12.45 -1.09
C ALA A 149 -3.55 12.25 -1.46
N ALA A 150 -4.09 13.05 -2.38
CA ALA A 150 -5.46 12.92 -2.87
C ALA A 150 -5.72 11.60 -3.62
N ILE A 151 -4.76 11.12 -4.42
CA ILE A 151 -4.87 9.84 -5.12
C ILE A 151 -4.97 8.69 -4.11
N VAL A 152 -4.07 8.65 -3.12
CA VAL A 152 -4.06 7.60 -2.10
C VAL A 152 -5.29 7.69 -1.20
N ALA A 153 -5.65 8.88 -0.72
CA ALA A 153 -6.81 9.09 0.12
C ALA A 153 -8.10 8.63 -0.57
N ARG A 154 -8.31 9.04 -1.84
CA ARG A 154 -9.48 8.61 -2.62
C ARG A 154 -9.54 7.11 -2.82
N PHE A 155 -8.40 6.45 -3.02
CA PHE A 155 -8.37 5.00 -3.16
C PHE A 155 -8.79 4.28 -1.87
N MET A 156 -8.41 4.84 -0.72
CA MET A 156 -8.63 4.27 0.60
C MET A 156 -10.00 4.64 1.20
N GLN A 157 -10.74 5.60 0.64
CA GLN A 157 -12.03 6.02 1.19
C GLN A 157 -13.05 4.86 1.28
N PRO A 158 -13.94 4.87 2.29
CA PRO A 158 -15.11 4.00 2.31
C PRO A 158 -15.90 4.12 1.02
N ARG A 159 -16.47 3.01 0.56
CA ARG A 159 -17.27 2.93 -0.67
C ARG A 159 -18.63 2.36 -0.31
N ASP A 160 -19.67 2.83 -0.97
CA ASP A 160 -21.05 2.38 -0.74
C ASP A 160 -21.28 0.91 -1.16
N ASP A 161 -20.27 0.25 -1.75
CA ASP A 161 -20.32 -1.15 -2.16
C ASP A 161 -19.93 -2.11 -1.01
N VAL A 162 -20.82 -2.27 -0.03
CA VAL A 162 -20.77 -3.37 0.96
C VAL A 162 -22.07 -4.14 0.96
#